data_AF-A0A2G9TK52-F1
#
_entry.id   AF-A0A2G9TK52-F1
#
_cell.length_a   1.000
_cell.length_b   1.000
_cell.length_c   1.000
_cell.angle_alpha   90.00
_cell.angle_beta   90.00
_cell.angle_gamma   90.00
#
_symmetry.space_group_name_H-M   'P 1'
#
loop_
_entity.id
_entity.type
_entity.pdbx_description
1 polymer ?
#
loop_
_entity_poly.entity_id
_entity_poly.type
_entity_poly.pdbx_seq_one_letter_code
_entity_poly.pdbx_strand_id
1 'polypeptide(L)' 'MSIQQVFIISRAGSLIYDWEAKTDVVEVERICEYPLDIILEEVDQKAMVVFGEKDGVKLR' A
#
# COMPACT_ATOMS: atom_id res chain seq x y z
N MET A 1 15.90 3.01 -15.03
CA MET A 1 14.78 2.04 -15.08
C MET A 1 15.20 0.82 -14.30
N SER A 2 14.46 0.47 -13.24
CA SER A 2 14.70 -0.73 -12.42
C SER A 2 13.59 -1.75 -12.67
N ILE A 3 13.90 -3.04 -12.49
CA ILE A 3 12.90 -4.10 -12.45
C ILE A 3 12.16 -3.97 -11.11
N GLN A 4 10.84 -3.82 -11.15
CA GLN A 4 10.01 -3.67 -9.94
C GLN A 4 9.46 -5.01 -9.44
N GLN A 5 9.15 -5.94 -10.34
CA GLN A 5 8.56 -7.22 -9.99
C GLN A 5 8.84 -8.28 -11.06
N VAL A 6 8.93 -9.54 -10.65
CA VAL A 6 9.12 -10.70 -11.52
C VAL A 6 8.13 -11.80 -11.12
N PHE A 7 7.31 -12.22 -12.07
CA PHE A 7 6.37 -13.33 -11.90
C PHE A 7 6.78 -14.52 -12.76
N ILE A 8 6.70 -15.72 -12.19
CA ILE A 8 6.73 -16.98 -12.94
C ILE A 8 5.34 -17.59 -12.89
N ILE A 9 4.71 -17.73 -14.05
CA ILE A 9 3.37 -18.28 -14.18
C ILE A 9 3.45 -19.64 -14.85
N SER A 10 2.76 -20.62 -14.29
CA SER A 10 2.64 -21.95 -14.89
C SER A 10 1.89 -21.88 -16.20
N ARG A 11 2.06 -22.88 -17.07
CA ARG A 11 1.24 -22.98 -18.28
C ARG A 11 -0.27 -23.08 -17.97
N ALA A 12 -0.63 -23.60 -16.78
CA ALA A 12 -2.01 -23.69 -16.31
C ALA A 12 -2.53 -22.37 -15.70
N GLY A 13 -1.70 -21.32 -15.63
CA GLY A 13 -2.09 -19.99 -15.15
C GLY A 13 -1.85 -19.73 -13.66
N SER A 14 -1.34 -20.70 -12.92
CA SER A 14 -1.03 -20.53 -11.48
C SER A 14 0.27 -19.75 -11.28
N LEU A 15 0.31 -18.88 -10.27
CA LEU A 15 1.54 -18.21 -9.85
C LEU A 15 2.48 -19.21 -9.15
N ILE A 16 3.68 -19.38 -9.71
CA ILE A 16 4.73 -20.30 -9.19
C ILE A 16 5.72 -19.53 -8.32
N TYR A 17 6.04 -18.30 -8.72
CA TYR A 17 7.02 -17.47 -8.05
C TYR A 17 6.66 -16.01 -8.20
N ASP A 18 6.84 -15.26 -7.12
CA ASP A 18 6.70 -13.83 -7.06
C ASP A 18 7.92 -13.26 -6.35
N TRP A 19 8.64 -12.39 -7.05
CA TRP A 19 9.69 -11.59 -6.46
C TRP A 19 9.39 -10.13 -6.73
N GLU A 20 9.35 -9.35 -5.66
CA GLU A 20 9.19 -7.91 -5.72
C GLU A 20 10.51 -7.24 -5.33
N ALA A 21 10.87 -6.18 -6.05
CA ALA A 21 11.97 -5.34 -5.64
C ALA A 21 11.64 -4.74 -4.27
N LYS A 22 12.60 -4.77 -3.35
CA LYS A 22 12.45 -4.07 -2.07
C LYS A 22 12.21 -2.59 -2.36
N THR A 23 10.98 -2.17 -2.13
CA THR A 23 10.60 -0.77 -2.17
C THR A 23 10.74 -0.25 -0.76
N ASP A 24 11.52 0.82 -0.58
CA ASP A 24 11.51 1.57 0.68
C ASP A 24 10.17 2.31 0.73
N VAL A 25 9.16 1.65 1.30
CA VAL A 25 7.89 2.30 1.61
C VAL A 25 8.19 3.30 2.72
N VAL A 26 7.97 4.59 2.44
CA VAL A 26 8.11 5.63 3.45
C VAL A 26 6.96 5.47 4.43
N GLU A 27 7.24 4.84 5.55
CA GLU A 27 6.31 4.78 6.69
C GLU A 27 6.23 6.19 7.30
N VAL A 28 5.00 6.69 7.45
CA VAL A 28 4.74 7.99 8.06
C VAL A 28 4.11 7.75 9.43
N GLU A 29 4.85 8.06 10.48
CA GLU A 29 4.36 8.07 11.85
C GLU A 29 3.97 9.49 12.25
N ARG A 30 2.76 9.66 12.81
CA ARG A 30 2.31 10.95 13.34
C ARG A 30 1.34 10.77 14.50
N ILE A 31 1.29 11.78 15.36
CA ILE A 31 0.32 11.88 16.44
C ILE A 31 -1.02 12.34 15.84
N CYS A 32 -2.10 11.59 16.11
CA CYS A 32 -3.45 11.96 15.71
C CYS A 32 -4.29 12.24 16.95
N GLU A 33 -5.06 13.33 16.92
CA GLU A 33 -6.04 13.66 17.96
C GLU A 33 -7.46 13.44 17.43
N TYR A 34 -8.42 13.23 18.33
CA TYR A 34 -9.82 13.08 17.94
C TYR A 34 -10.52 14.45 17.97
N PRO A 35 -11.32 14.80 16.95
CA PRO A 35 -11.62 14.02 15.75
C PRO A 35 -10.45 14.00 14.76
N LEU A 36 -10.31 12.87 14.05
CA LEU A 36 -9.26 12.71 13.04
C LEU A 36 -9.44 13.73 11.90
N ASP A 37 -8.33 14.23 11.38
CA ASP A 37 -8.24 15.08 10.18
C ASP A 37 -8.22 14.27 8.87
N ILE A 38 -8.21 12.94 8.96
CA ILE A 38 -8.30 11.98 7.86
C ILE A 38 -9.55 11.13 7.98
N ILE A 39 -10.09 10.69 6.85
CA ILE A 39 -11.20 9.75 6.79
C ILE A 39 -10.66 8.37 6.42
N LEU A 40 -11.00 7.38 7.24
CA LEU A 40 -10.64 5.97 7.03
C LEU A 40 -11.88 5.17 6.64
N GLU A 41 -11.73 4.31 5.65
CA GLU A 41 -12.74 3.30 5.27
C GLU A 41 -12.11 1.91 5.22
N GLU A 42 -12.93 0.88 5.44
CA GLU A 42 -12.51 -0.51 5.31
C GLU A 42 -12.55 -0.94 3.83
N VAL A 43 -11.40 -1.26 3.27
CA VAL A 43 -11.24 -1.77 1.90
C VAL A 43 -10.35 -3.01 1.94
N ASP A 44 -10.87 -4.14 1.44
CA ASP A 44 -10.20 -5.44 1.50
C ASP A 44 -9.75 -5.83 2.92
N GLN A 45 -10.60 -5.58 3.91
CA GLN A 45 -10.32 -5.86 5.34
C GLN A 45 -9.15 -5.04 5.92
N LYS A 46 -8.80 -3.91 5.29
CA LYS A 46 -7.79 -2.96 5.77
C LYS A 46 -8.38 -1.56 5.89
N ALA A 47 -8.02 -0.83 6.93
CA ALA A 47 -8.36 0.58 7.06
C ALA A 47 -7.47 1.41 6.12
N MET A 48 -8.10 2.16 5.21
CA MET A 48 -7.40 2.94 4.19
C MET A 48 -7.84 4.39 4.24
N VAL A 49 -6.91 5.30 3.95
CA VAL A 49 -7.19 6.73 3.88
C VAL A 49 -7.91 7.03 2.56
N VAL A 50 -9.15 7.52 2.66
CA VAL A 50 -9.98 7.89 1.50
C VAL A 50 -10.13 9.40 1.33
N PHE A 51 -9.78 10.19 2.36
CA PHE A 51 -9.77 11.64 2.30
C PHE A 51 -8.79 12.23 3.33
N GLY A 52 -8.28 13.44 3.04
CA GLY A 52 -7.43 14.20 3.97
C GLY A 52 -5.92 14.00 3.79
N GLU A 53 -5.44 13.82 2.55
CA GLU A 53 -4.00 13.67 2.25
C GLU A 53 -3.18 14.81 2.88
N LYS A 54 -2.29 14.48 3.81
CA LYS A 54 -1.51 15.46 4.57
C LYS A 54 -0.29 14.84 5.24
N ASP A 55 0.77 15.62 5.44
CA ASP A 55 1.97 15.24 6.19
C ASP A 55 2.64 13.95 5.69
N GLY A 56 2.53 13.66 4.40
CA GLY A 56 3.08 12.46 3.76
C GLY A 56 2.16 11.23 3.82
N VAL A 57 1.04 11.30 4.55
CA VAL A 57 -0.03 10.30 4.46
C VAL A 57 -0.69 10.44 3.10
N LYS A 58 -0.63 9.40 2.28
CA LYS A 58 -1.21 9.35 0.94
C LYS A 58 -2.58 8.69 0.95
N LEU A 59 -3.42 9.08 -0.01
CA LEU A 59 -4.61 8.31 -0.35
C LEU A 59 -4.19 6.95 -0.91
N ARG A 60 -5.04 5.93 -0.70
CA ARG A 60 -4.91 4.65 -1.42
C ARG A 60 -5.31 4.84 -2.87
#